data_AF-A0A1Y5P6N3-F1
#
_entry.id   AF-A0A1Y5P6N3-F1
#
_cell.length_a   1.000
_cell.length_b   1.000
_cell.length_c   1.000
_cell.angle_alpha   90.00
_cell.angle_beta   90.00
_cell.angle_gamma   90.00
#
_symmetry.space_group_name_H-M   'P 1'
#
loop_
_entity.id
_entity.type
_entity.pdbx_description
1 polymer ?
#
loop_
_entity_poly.entity_id
_entity_poly.type
_entity_poly.pdbx_seq_one_letter_code
_entity_poly.pdbx_strand_id
1 'polypeptide(L)'
;MFCGSSEPVTREHIFRSSWKKTLKVNQHLTDLAIFERKFIQYNPADNSMKYSKLEDLFSVIVKRVCDKCNNEWMNDLDTIVEPWVFNPDVDDNRCDPKDFRRWAIKVALLRAYYDSPNLVELGVRGGVVREVKSDDTEMPTVRLVKVLDEG
;
A
#
# COMPACT_ATOMS: atom_id res chain seq x y z
N MET A 1 -8.99 2.10 9.17
CA MET A 1 -8.78 0.63 9.25
C MET A 1 -9.51 -0.02 8.09
N PHE A 2 -8.92 -1.03 7.46
CA PHE A 2 -9.44 -1.67 6.23
C PHE A 2 -10.81 -2.34 6.40
N CYS A 3 -11.00 -2.97 7.56
CA CYS A 3 -12.17 -3.80 7.88
C CYS A 3 -13.24 -3.08 8.70
N GLY A 4 -13.02 -1.81 9.08
CA GLY A 4 -13.87 -1.11 10.05
C GLY A 4 -13.81 -1.62 11.50
N SER A 5 -13.14 -2.75 11.79
CA SER A 5 -12.90 -3.21 13.17
C SER A 5 -12.14 -2.15 13.96
N SER A 6 -12.39 -2.02 15.25
CA SER A 6 -11.70 -1.08 16.13
C SER A 6 -10.44 -1.65 16.77
N GLU A 7 -10.35 -2.97 17.04
CA GLU A 7 -9.21 -3.56 17.77
C GLU A 7 -9.02 -5.08 17.52
N PRO A 8 -7.82 -5.63 17.79
CA PRO A 8 -6.55 -4.92 18.01
C PRO A 8 -5.90 -4.49 16.70
N VAL A 9 -5.23 -3.33 16.72
CA VAL A 9 -4.45 -2.81 15.57
C VAL A 9 -3.07 -3.45 15.57
N THR A 10 -2.68 -3.99 14.42
CA THR A 10 -1.40 -4.63 14.19
C THR A 10 -0.53 -3.83 13.22
N ARG A 11 0.68 -4.35 13.00
CA ARG A 11 1.66 -3.83 12.05
C ARG A 11 1.66 -4.74 10.84
N GLU A 12 1.52 -4.16 9.66
CA GLU A 12 1.63 -4.90 8.40
C GLU A 12 2.72 -4.28 7.53
N HIS A 13 3.52 -5.12 6.89
CA HIS A 13 4.49 -4.63 5.91
C HIS A 13 3.78 -4.40 4.56
N ILE A 14 4.19 -3.38 3.80
CA ILE A 14 3.63 -3.20 2.44
C ILE A 14 3.92 -4.42 1.57
N PHE A 15 5.13 -4.99 1.72
CA PHE A 15 5.54 -6.24 1.14
C PHE A 15 6.00 -7.19 2.24
N ARG A 16 5.69 -8.48 2.11
CA ARG A 16 6.06 -9.49 3.11
C ARG A 16 7.54 -9.42 3.45
N SER A 17 7.87 -9.26 4.73
CA SER A 17 9.26 -9.04 5.17
C SER A 17 10.17 -10.25 4.91
N SER A 18 9.63 -11.46 4.82
CA SER A 18 10.38 -12.66 4.45
C SER A 18 10.97 -12.58 3.04
N TRP A 19 10.31 -11.85 2.12
CA TRP A 19 10.76 -11.69 0.74
C TRP A 19 12.06 -10.91 0.62
N LYS A 20 12.41 -10.09 1.62
CA LYS A 20 13.66 -9.33 1.67
C LYS A 20 14.91 -10.20 1.52
N LYS A 21 14.88 -11.44 2.02
CA LYS A 21 16.01 -12.37 1.92
C LYS A 21 16.21 -12.91 0.51
N THR A 22 15.11 -13.00 -0.25
CA THR A 22 15.07 -13.64 -1.57
C THR A 22 15.23 -12.60 -2.69
N LEU A 23 14.53 -11.47 -2.58
CA LEU A 23 14.59 -10.40 -3.56
C LEU A 23 15.76 -9.46 -3.25
N LYS A 24 16.75 -9.45 -4.14
CA LYS A 24 17.88 -8.51 -4.08
C LYS A 24 17.48 -7.12 -4.59
N VAL A 25 16.51 -6.48 -3.92
CA VAL A 25 15.95 -5.18 -4.33
C VAL A 25 16.97 -4.04 -4.36
N ASN A 26 18.04 -4.12 -3.55
CA ASN A 26 19.04 -3.06 -3.48
C ASN A 26 20.15 -3.19 -4.53
N GLN A 27 20.24 -4.30 -5.27
CA GLN A 27 21.43 -4.58 -6.07
C GLN A 27 21.46 -3.84 -7.42
N HIS A 28 20.32 -3.31 -7.88
CA HIS A 28 20.23 -2.59 -9.16
C HIS A 28 19.40 -1.29 -9.11
N LEU A 29 18.66 -1.02 -8.02
CA LEU A 29 17.96 0.26 -7.87
C LEU A 29 18.90 1.43 -7.54
N THR A 30 20.06 1.15 -6.95
CA THR A 30 21.12 2.16 -6.70
C THR A 30 21.82 2.62 -7.97
N ASP A 31 21.75 1.83 -9.05
CA ASP A 31 22.42 2.14 -10.32
C ASP A 31 21.52 2.96 -11.26
N LEU A 32 20.22 3.02 -10.97
CA LEU A 32 19.26 3.85 -11.69
C LEU A 32 19.15 5.20 -10.95
N ALA A 33 19.77 6.24 -11.50
CA ALA A 33 19.81 7.62 -10.95
C ALA A 33 18.42 8.26 -10.66
N ILE A 34 17.33 7.60 -11.06
CA ILE A 34 15.95 8.09 -11.00
C ILE A 34 15.21 7.59 -9.74
N PHE A 35 15.74 6.58 -9.02
CA PHE A 35 14.99 5.88 -7.96
C PHE A 35 15.71 5.74 -6.62
N GLU A 36 16.55 6.71 -6.22
CA GLU A 36 16.95 6.80 -4.81
C GLU A 36 15.75 7.21 -3.94
N ARG A 37 14.97 6.22 -3.48
CA ARG A 37 13.94 6.45 -2.46
C ARG A 37 14.62 6.74 -1.13
N LYS A 38 14.67 8.01 -0.75
CA LYS A 38 15.15 8.45 0.56
C LYS A 38 13.96 8.82 1.43
N PHE A 39 13.85 8.17 2.58
CA PHE A 39 13.02 8.69 3.67
C PHE A 39 13.76 9.88 4.26
N ILE A 40 13.18 11.07 4.14
CA ILE A 40 13.72 12.30 4.71
C ILE A 40 12.84 12.73 5.87
N GLN A 41 13.41 12.75 7.07
CA GLN A 41 12.77 13.33 8.23
C GLN A 41 13.17 14.79 8.36
N TYR A 42 12.18 15.68 8.39
CA TYR A 42 12.37 17.11 8.64
C TYR A 42 12.09 17.43 10.11
N ASN A 43 12.83 18.40 10.65
CA ASN A 43 12.56 18.96 11.97
C ASN A 43 11.33 19.89 11.86
N PRO A 44 10.26 19.67 12.64
CA PRO A 44 9.03 20.47 12.52
C PRO A 44 9.22 21.95 12.91
N ALA A 45 10.27 22.30 13.66
CA ALA A 45 10.47 23.67 14.13
C ALA A 45 11.07 24.61 13.07
N ASP A 46 11.98 24.10 12.24
CA ASP A 46 12.77 24.90 11.28
C ASP A 46 12.77 24.32 9.86
N ASN A 47 12.03 23.22 9.64
CA ASN A 47 11.97 22.46 8.39
C ASN A 47 13.35 22.00 7.87
N SER A 48 14.39 21.98 8.72
CA SER A 48 15.71 21.48 8.36
C SER A 48 15.69 19.95 8.26
N MET A 49 16.55 19.40 7.41
CA MET A 49 16.71 17.95 7.28
C MET A 49 17.35 17.40 8.56
N LYS A 50 16.61 16.59 9.33
CA LYS A 50 17.10 15.91 10.53
C LYS A 50 17.84 14.61 10.19
N TYR A 51 17.33 13.86 9.22
CA TYR A 51 17.88 12.56 8.83
C TYR A 51 17.41 12.15 7.44
N SER A 52 18.28 11.47 6.67
CA SER A 52 17.89 10.77 5.45
C SER A 52 18.37 9.32 5.48
N LYS A 53 17.50 8.38 5.11
CA LYS A 53 17.85 6.96 4.93
C LYS A 53 17.35 6.49 3.58
N LEU A 54 18.11 5.61 2.93
CA LEU A 54 17.56 4.79 1.85
C LEU A 54 16.40 3.94 2.43
N GLU A 55 15.23 4.09 1.83
CA GLU A 55 14.02 3.38 2.23
C GLU A 55 14.10 1.96 1.66
N ASP A 56 14.39 0.99 2.53
CA ASP A 56 14.27 -0.42 2.18
C ASP A 56 12.79 -0.76 2.00
N LEU A 57 12.42 -1.19 0.79
CA LEU A 57 11.04 -1.50 0.38
C LEU A 57 10.34 -2.46 1.35
N PHE A 58 11.08 -3.43 1.89
CA PHE A 58 10.56 -4.44 2.82
C PHE A 58 10.57 -4.00 4.29
N SER A 59 11.09 -2.82 4.59
CA SER A 59 11.07 -2.22 5.94
C SER A 59 9.88 -1.26 6.13
N VAL A 60 9.08 -1.03 5.09
CA VAL A 60 7.94 -0.11 5.15
C VAL A 60 6.75 -0.78 5.84
N ILE A 61 6.35 -0.23 6.99
CA ILE A 61 5.34 -0.80 7.89
C ILE A 61 4.18 0.19 8.08
N VAL A 62 2.95 -0.30 7.95
CA VAL A 62 1.70 0.41 8.23
C VAL A 62 1.14 -0.06 9.58
N LYS A 63 0.86 0.88 10.49
CA LYS A 63 0.31 0.60 11.84
C LYS A 63 -1.21 0.84 11.92
N ARG A 64 -1.97 0.34 10.95
CA ARG A 64 -3.43 0.59 10.82
C ARG A 64 -4.24 -0.60 10.24
N VAL A 65 -3.73 -1.81 10.42
CA VAL A 65 -4.40 -3.05 9.99
C VAL A 65 -5.00 -3.73 11.21
N CYS A 66 -6.21 -4.28 11.12
CA CYS A 66 -6.79 -5.07 12.20
C CYS A 66 -6.17 -6.47 12.20
N ASP A 67 -5.96 -7.08 13.38
CA ASP A 67 -5.30 -8.38 13.53
C ASP A 67 -5.89 -9.47 12.61
N LYS A 68 -7.23 -9.57 12.59
CA LYS A 68 -7.96 -10.50 11.71
C LYS A 68 -7.59 -10.33 10.23
N CYS A 69 -7.58 -9.10 9.72
CA CYS A 69 -7.22 -8.87 8.32
C CYS A 69 -5.76 -9.22 8.03
N ASN A 70 -4.87 -8.89 8.97
CA ASN A 70 -3.44 -9.12 8.82
C ASN A 70 -3.12 -10.61 8.74
N ASN A 71 -3.70 -11.42 9.65
CA ASN A 71 -3.40 -12.84 9.77
C ASN A 71 -4.23 -13.74 8.83
N GLU A 72 -5.32 -13.22 8.24
CA GLU A 72 -6.14 -13.95 7.27
C GLU A 72 -5.82 -13.46 5.84
N TRP A 73 -6.78 -12.79 5.20
CA TRP A 73 -6.75 -12.52 3.77
C TRP A 73 -5.52 -11.74 3.29
N MET A 74 -4.92 -10.84 4.11
CA MET A 74 -3.72 -10.12 3.69
C MET A 74 -2.51 -11.05 3.58
N ASN A 75 -2.33 -11.96 4.53
CA ASN A 75 -1.27 -12.96 4.51
C ASN A 75 -1.53 -14.04 3.46
N ASP A 76 -2.80 -14.41 3.26
CA ASP A 76 -3.19 -15.36 2.19
C ASP A 76 -2.86 -14.79 0.81
N LEU A 77 -3.18 -13.51 0.57
CA LEU A 77 -2.85 -12.86 -0.71
C LEU A 77 -1.35 -12.82 -0.96
N ASP A 78 -0.54 -12.47 0.03
CA ASP A 78 0.92 -12.51 -0.12
C ASP A 78 1.40 -13.92 -0.46
N THR A 79 0.87 -14.94 0.22
CA THR A 79 1.23 -16.34 -0.02
C THR A 79 0.83 -16.79 -1.43
N ILE A 80 -0.34 -16.38 -1.92
CA ILE A 80 -0.83 -16.72 -3.27
C ILE A 80 0.06 -16.12 -4.36
N VAL A 81 0.48 -14.86 -4.23
CA VAL A 81 1.29 -14.21 -5.27
C VAL A 81 2.79 -14.53 -5.18
N GLU A 82 3.25 -15.08 -4.06
CA GLU A 82 4.66 -15.29 -3.76
C GLU A 82 5.43 -16.05 -4.88
N PRO A 83 4.92 -17.17 -5.43
CA PRO A 83 5.61 -17.87 -6.52
C PRO A 83 5.84 -16.97 -7.75
N TRP A 84 4.81 -16.20 -8.13
CA TRP A 84 4.89 -15.26 -9.26
C TRP A 84 5.87 -14.13 -8.98
N VAL A 85 5.86 -13.57 -7.77
CA VAL A 85 6.75 -12.48 -7.36
C VAL A 85 8.22 -12.88 -7.46
N PHE A 86 8.56 -14.13 -7.14
CA PHE A 86 9.94 -14.59 -7.20
C PHE A 86 10.38 -15.03 -8.59
N ASN A 87 9.50 -15.62 -9.39
CA ASN A 87 9.84 -16.17 -10.70
C ASN A 87 8.68 -15.95 -11.69
N PRO A 88 8.49 -14.71 -12.20
CA PRO A 88 7.36 -14.34 -13.06
C PRO A 88 7.43 -14.94 -14.47
N ASP A 89 8.62 -15.38 -14.89
CA ASP A 89 8.85 -15.99 -16.21
C ASP A 89 8.37 -17.45 -16.31
N VAL A 90 8.06 -18.08 -15.17
CA VAL A 90 7.52 -19.45 -15.11
C VAL A 90 6.00 -19.39 -15.12
N ASP A 91 5.37 -19.87 -16.19
CA ASP A 91 3.91 -19.80 -16.38
C ASP A 91 3.13 -20.47 -15.24
N ASP A 92 3.64 -21.60 -14.72
CA ASP A 92 3.05 -22.33 -13.59
C ASP A 92 3.00 -21.52 -12.28
N ASN A 93 3.79 -20.45 -12.17
CA ASN A 93 3.77 -19.57 -10.99
C ASN A 93 2.67 -18.51 -11.07
N ARG A 94 1.97 -18.38 -12.19
CA ARG A 94 0.87 -17.41 -12.33
C ARG A 94 -0.23 -17.75 -11.33
N CYS A 95 -0.68 -16.74 -10.60
CA CYS A 95 -1.85 -16.83 -9.72
C CYS A 95 -3.12 -16.39 -10.47
N ASP A 96 -4.28 -16.66 -9.88
CA ASP A 96 -5.55 -16.20 -10.41
C ASP A 96 -5.53 -14.65 -10.57
N PRO A 97 -5.94 -14.10 -11.73
CA PRO A 97 -5.94 -12.66 -11.97
C PRO A 97 -6.74 -11.84 -10.93
N LYS A 98 -7.75 -12.43 -10.31
CA LYS A 98 -8.55 -11.81 -9.24
C LYS A 98 -7.74 -11.67 -7.96
N ASP A 99 -6.97 -12.69 -7.60
CA ASP A 99 -6.12 -12.66 -6.40
C ASP A 99 -4.93 -11.73 -6.60
N PHE A 100 -4.32 -11.76 -7.79
CA PHE A 100 -3.29 -10.78 -8.15
C PHE A 100 -3.80 -9.34 -8.04
N ARG A 101 -5.00 -9.06 -8.58
CA ARG A 101 -5.62 -7.73 -8.48
C ARG A 101 -5.90 -7.31 -7.05
N ARG A 102 -6.41 -8.23 -6.22
CA ARG A 102 -6.66 -7.98 -4.79
C ARG A 102 -5.37 -7.67 -4.05
N TRP A 103 -4.31 -8.42 -4.33
CA TRP A 103 -2.99 -8.17 -3.77
C TRP A 103 -2.42 -6.80 -4.21
N ALA A 104 -2.52 -6.46 -5.49
CA ALA A 104 -2.08 -5.15 -5.98
C ALA A 104 -2.84 -4.00 -5.31
N ILE A 105 -4.16 -4.15 -5.11
CA ILE A 105 -4.98 -3.17 -4.38
C ILE A 105 -4.56 -3.08 -2.91
N LYS A 106 -4.30 -4.21 -2.23
CA LYS A 106 -3.74 -4.24 -0.85
C LYS A 106 -2.47 -3.39 -0.79
N VAL A 107 -1.49 -3.67 -1.64
CA VAL A 107 -0.20 -2.97 -1.69
C VAL A 107 -0.41 -1.47 -1.95
N ALA A 108 -1.24 -1.11 -2.94
CA ALA A 108 -1.51 0.29 -3.29
C ALA A 108 -2.15 1.07 -2.13
N LEU A 109 -3.13 0.46 -1.44
CA LEU A 109 -3.77 1.11 -0.29
C LEU A 109 -2.80 1.25 0.89
N LEU A 110 -2.01 0.23 1.20
CA LEU A 110 -0.99 0.31 2.25
C LEU A 110 0.03 1.42 1.93
N ARG A 111 0.43 1.56 0.67
CA ARG A 111 1.33 2.61 0.21
C ARG A 111 0.71 4.00 0.34
N ALA A 112 -0.52 4.19 -0.14
CA ALA A 112 -1.24 5.46 0.00
C ALA A 112 -1.37 5.88 1.47
N TYR A 113 -1.62 4.92 2.36
CA TYR A 113 -1.67 5.17 3.80
C TYR A 113 -0.31 5.55 4.40
N TYR A 114 0.76 4.91 3.95
CA TYR A 114 2.10 5.22 4.40
C TYR A 114 2.52 6.63 3.97
N ASP A 115 2.33 6.97 2.70
CA ASP A 115 2.73 8.26 2.12
C ASP A 115 1.84 9.40 2.65
N SER A 116 0.58 9.12 3.01
CA SER A 116 -0.35 10.13 3.50
C SER A 116 -1.35 9.59 4.52
N PRO A 117 -0.96 9.48 5.80
CA PRO A 117 -1.78 8.87 6.85
C PRO A 117 -3.17 9.50 7.07
N ASN A 118 -3.31 10.78 6.69
CA ASN A 118 -4.54 11.57 6.86
C ASN A 118 -5.42 11.60 5.59
N LEU A 119 -4.95 11.09 4.45
CA LEU A 119 -5.65 11.21 3.15
C LEU A 119 -6.72 10.14 2.94
N VAL A 120 -6.71 9.09 3.75
CA VAL A 120 -7.64 7.96 3.62
C VAL A 120 -8.42 7.79 4.93
N GLU A 121 -9.46 8.60 5.10
CA GLU A 121 -10.58 8.25 5.94
C GLU A 121 -11.36 7.14 5.25
N LEU A 122 -11.11 5.89 5.65
CA LEU A 122 -11.99 4.78 5.29
C LEU A 122 -13.29 4.97 6.08
N GLY A 123 -14.24 5.65 5.42
CA GLY A 123 -15.52 6.01 6.01
C GLY A 123 -16.31 4.78 6.47
N VAL A 124 -16.50 4.69 7.78
CA VAL A 124 -17.80 4.35 8.36
C VAL A 124 -18.05 5.33 9.49
N ARG A 125 -18.58 6.51 9.12
CA ARG A 125 -19.49 7.41 9.86
C ARG A 125 -19.37 8.82 9.26
N GLY A 126 -20.21 9.13 8.27
CA GLY A 126 -20.43 10.49 7.78
C GLY A 126 -19.71 10.89 6.49
N GLY A 127 -20.30 10.51 5.34
CA GLY A 127 -20.40 11.35 4.14
C GLY A 127 -19.15 11.85 3.42
N VAL A 128 -18.56 11.03 2.54
CA VAL A 128 -18.10 11.46 1.20
C VAL A 128 -18.33 10.30 0.22
N VAL A 129 -19.26 10.45 -0.71
CA VAL A 129 -19.48 9.46 -1.78
C VAL A 129 -18.50 9.74 -2.91
N ARG A 130 -17.68 8.76 -3.27
CA ARG A 130 -16.86 8.81 -4.49
C ARG A 130 -17.70 8.31 -5.65
N GLU A 131 -18.11 9.21 -6.53
CA GLU A 131 -18.69 8.82 -7.82
C GLU A 131 -17.55 8.45 -8.77
N VAL A 132 -17.53 7.20 -9.23
CA VAL A 132 -16.60 6.73 -10.27
C VAL A 132 -17.41 6.54 -11.54
N LYS A 133 -17.29 7.47 -12.48
CA LYS A 133 -17.76 7.24 -13.85
C LYS A 133 -16.63 6.56 -14.62
N SER A 134 -16.91 5.34 -15.06
CA SER A 134 -16.05 4.59 -15.97
C SER A 134 -16.73 4.62 -17.32
N ASP A 135 -16.09 5.24 -18.29
CA ASP A 135 -16.41 5.07 -19.70
C ASP A 135 -15.18 4.44 -20.35
N ASP A 136 -15.37 3.42 -21.20
CA ASP A 136 -14.31 2.48 -21.64
C ASP A 136 -13.20 3.14 -22.49
N THR A 137 -13.26 4.45 -22.70
CA THR A 137 -12.35 5.22 -23.56
C THR A 137 -11.52 6.27 -22.84
N GLU A 138 -11.72 6.53 -21.53
CA GLU A 138 -10.93 7.50 -20.77
C GLU A 138 -10.42 6.98 -19.43
N MET A 139 -9.25 7.48 -19.03
CA MET A 139 -8.68 7.22 -17.71
C MET A 139 -9.66 7.68 -16.61
N PRO A 140 -9.92 6.85 -15.58
CA PRO A 140 -10.88 7.20 -14.54
C PRO A 140 -10.41 8.45 -13.80
N THR A 141 -11.21 9.52 -13.91
CA THR A 141 -10.93 10.79 -13.23
C THR A 141 -11.64 10.80 -11.88
N VAL A 142 -10.87 10.86 -10.79
CA VAL A 142 -11.41 10.91 -9.43
C VAL A 142 -11.71 12.36 -9.05
N ARG A 143 -12.98 12.68 -8.77
CA ARG A 143 -13.38 13.99 -8.22
C ARG A 143 -13.92 13.83 -6.81
N LEU A 144 -13.45 14.68 -5.91
CA LEU A 144 -13.97 14.81 -4.54
C LEU A 144 -15.21 15.70 -4.58
N VAL A 145 -16.39 15.13 -4.32
CA VAL A 145 -17.64 15.89 -4.21
C VAL A 145 -17.96 16.08 -2.73
N LYS A 146 -18.14 17.34 -2.29
CA LYS A 146 -18.67 17.63 -0.96
C LYS A 146 -20.13 17.21 -0.91
N VAL A 147 -20.50 16.39 0.08
CA VAL A 147 -21.90 16.10 0.38
C VAL A 147 -22.53 17.39 0.89
N LEU A 148 -23.56 17.87 0.21
CA LEU A 148 -24.41 18.93 0.72
C LEU A 148 -25.33 18.29 1.76
N ASP A 149 -25.28 18.77 3.00
CA ASP A 149 -26.27 18.41 4.03
C ASP A 149 -27.64 18.90 3.58
N GLU A 150 -28.56 17.98 3.31
CA GLU A 150 -29.99 18.28 3.23
C GLU A 150 -30.50 18.36 4.67
N GLY A 151 -30.79 19.59 5.11
CA GLY A 151 -31.30 19.92 6.45
C GLY A 151 -32.77 19.55 6.66
#